data_AF-A0A7L3MMA4-F1
#
_entry.id   AF-A0A7L3MMA4-F1
#
_cell.length_a   1.000
_cell.length_b   1.000
_cell.length_c   1.000
_cell.angle_alpha   90.00
_cell.angle_beta   90.00
_cell.angle_gamma   90.00
#
_symmetry.space_group_name_H-M   'P 1'
#
loop_
_entity.id
_entity.type
_entity.pdbx_description
1 polymer ?
#
loop_
_entity_poly.entity_id
_entity_poly.type
_entity_poly.pdbx_seq_one_letter_code
_entity_poly.pdbx_strand_id
1 'polypeptide(L)'
;RALGTKPSWIEGLVQAILHTSQANVIAVDWVYGSTGAYPSAVENVTQLALTISQFIRKLLVLGVSRTSIHIIGVSLGAHVGGLVGHFHGGRLGRITGI
;
A
#
# COMPACT_ATOMS: atom_id res chain seq x y z
N ARG A 1 -16.22 -16.55 -11.25
CA ARG A 1 -15.53 -15.34 -10.72
C ARG A 1 -14.46 -15.86 -9.78
N ALA A 2 -13.17 -15.63 -10.04
CA ALA A 2 -12.12 -16.08 -9.13
C ALA A 2 -12.24 -15.28 -7.83
N LEU A 3 -12.45 -15.98 -6.72
CA LEU A 3 -12.42 -15.41 -5.38
C LEU A 3 -10.96 -15.48 -4.95
N GLY A 4 -10.18 -14.44 -5.22
CA GLY A 4 -8.82 -14.37 -4.69
C GLY A 4 -8.86 -14.46 -3.16
N THR A 5 -7.80 -14.97 -2.56
CA THR A 5 -7.69 -15.13 -1.11
C THR A 5 -6.71 -14.11 -0.55
N LYS A 6 -7.11 -13.47 0.55
CA LYS A 6 -6.20 -12.64 1.34
C LYS A 6 -5.03 -13.52 1.82
N PRO A 7 -3.77 -13.10 1.62
CA PRO A 7 -2.64 -13.88 2.12
C PRO A 7 -2.68 -13.99 3.65
N SER A 8 -2.43 -15.20 4.17
CA SER A 8 -2.47 -15.48 5.62
C SER A 8 -1.42 -14.72 6.42
N TRP A 9 -0.34 -14.26 5.78
CA TRP A 9 0.77 -13.55 6.45
C TRP A 9 0.44 -12.11 6.85
N ILE A 10 -0.60 -11.49 6.27
CA ILE A 10 -0.91 -10.06 6.49
C ILE A 10 -1.17 -9.78 7.97
N GLU A 11 -1.93 -10.64 8.65
CA GLU A 11 -2.28 -10.46 10.07
C GLU A 11 -1.05 -10.59 10.95
N GLY A 12 -0.20 -11.59 10.69
CA GLY A 12 1.08 -11.75 11.40
C GLY A 12 1.99 -10.53 11.25
N LEU A 13 2.06 -9.95 10.04
CA LEU A 13 2.84 -8.73 9.80
C LEU A 13 2.27 -7.53 10.57
N VAL A 14 0.95 -7.33 10.54
CA VAL A 14 0.29 -6.24 11.27
C VAL A 14 0.59 -6.35 12.77
N GLN A 15 0.45 -7.54 13.35
CA GLN A 15 0.74 -7.76 14.77
C GLN A 15 2.21 -7.51 15.10
N ALA A 16 3.14 -7.99 14.27
CA ALA A 16 4.57 -7.75 14.48
C ALA A 16 4.94 -6.26 14.48
N ILE A 17 4.32 -5.46 13.61
CA ILE A 17 4.52 -4.00 13.57
C ILE A 17 3.94 -3.35 14.82
N LEU A 18 2.72 -3.72 15.23
CA LEU A 18 2.08 -3.16 16.42
C LEU A 18 2.82 -3.52 17.72
N HIS A 19 3.46 -4.69 17.77
CA HIS A 19 4.29 -5.10 18.91
C HIS A 19 5.61 -4.33 19.02
N THR A 20 6.14 -3.82 17.90
CA THR A 20 7.45 -3.17 17.85
C THR A 20 7.37 -1.64 17.74
N SER A 21 6.18 -1.10 17.43
CA SER A 21 6.00 0.32 17.19
C SER A 21 4.60 0.82 17.56
N GLN A 22 4.52 2.02 18.13
CA GLN A 22 3.26 2.73 18.32
C GLN A 22 2.87 3.41 17.00
N ALA A 23 2.23 2.65 16.11
CA ALA A 23 1.91 3.08 14.76
C ALA A 23 0.46 2.78 14.39
N ASN A 24 -0.07 3.56 13.43
CA ASN A 24 -1.30 3.21 12.73
C ASN A 24 -0.94 2.27 11.58
N VAL A 25 -1.51 1.06 11.56
CA VAL A 25 -1.26 0.08 10.50
C VAL A 25 -2.50 -0.04 9.62
N ILE A 26 -2.35 0.21 8.33
CA ILE A 26 -3.44 0.19 7.34
C ILE A 26 -3.14 -0.90 6.32
N ALA A 27 -3.91 -1.98 6.37
CA ALA A 27 -3.83 -3.06 5.39
C ALA A 27 -4.66 -2.70 4.16
N VAL A 28 -4.02 -2.61 2.99
CA VAL A 28 -4.69 -2.33 1.72
C VAL A 28 -5.05 -3.64 1.04
N ASP A 29 -6.33 -4.01 1.14
CA ASP A 29 -6.86 -5.15 0.38
C ASP A 29 -7.30 -4.69 -1.02
N TRP A 30 -6.70 -5.30 -2.03
CA TRP A 30 -7.01 -5.07 -3.44
C TRP A 30 -7.14 -6.40 -4.19
N VAL A 31 -7.53 -7.47 -3.50
CA VAL A 31 -7.61 -8.84 -4.04
C VAL A 31 -8.38 -8.93 -5.36
N TYR A 32 -9.43 -8.12 -5.52
CA TYR A 32 -10.20 -8.08 -6.77
C TYR A 32 -9.40 -7.53 -7.96
N GLY A 33 -8.54 -6.53 -7.73
CA GLY A 33 -7.69 -5.95 -8.76
C GLY A 33 -6.43 -6.76 -9.06
N SER A 34 -6.01 -7.63 -8.14
CA SER A 34 -4.83 -8.49 -8.31
C SER A 34 -5.17 -9.91 -8.80
N THR A 35 -6.43 -10.34 -8.72
CA THR A 35 -6.87 -11.66 -9.14
C THR A 35 -7.20 -11.68 -10.64
N GLY A 36 -6.45 -12.46 -11.41
CA GLY A 36 -6.68 -12.64 -12.84
C GLY A 36 -5.38 -12.95 -13.58
N ALA A 37 -5.37 -12.66 -14.89
CA ALA A 37 -4.15 -12.71 -15.66
C ALA A 37 -3.18 -11.60 -15.21
N TYR A 38 -1.88 -11.92 -15.16
CA TYR A 38 -0.86 -10.99 -14.69
C TYR A 38 -0.90 -9.61 -15.39
N PRO A 39 -1.05 -9.51 -16.73
CA PRO A 39 -1.18 -8.21 -17.39
C PRO A 39 -2.36 -7.37 -16.88
N SER A 40 -3.51 -7.99 -16.62
CA SER A 40 -4.67 -7.30 -16.05
C SER A 40 -4.41 -6.79 -14.63
N ALA A 41 -3.66 -7.55 -13.82
CA ALA A 41 -3.25 -7.07 -12.49
C ALA A 41 -2.30 -5.86 -12.59
N VAL A 42 -1.37 -5.88 -13.56
CA VAL A 42 -0.45 -4.76 -13.84
C VAL A 42 -1.21 -3.50 -14.25
N GLU A 43 -2.23 -3.62 -15.11
CA GLU A 43 -3.08 -2.50 -15.53
C GLU A 43 -3.79 -1.82 -14.34
N ASN A 44 -4.12 -2.58 -13.29
CA ASN A 44 -4.83 -2.06 -12.11
C ASN A 44 -3.92 -1.29 -11.12
N VAL A 45 -2.59 -1.43 -11.23
CA VAL A 45 -1.62 -0.83 -10.28
C VAL A 45 -1.76 0.69 -10.21
N THR A 46 -1.89 1.36 -11.36
CA THR A 46 -1.99 2.83 -11.43
C THR A 46 -3.23 3.33 -10.71
N GLN A 47 -4.38 2.68 -10.92
CA GLN A 47 -5.64 3.06 -10.29
C GLN A 47 -5.59 2.85 -8.77
N LEU A 48 -4.97 1.75 -8.32
CA LEU A 48 -4.74 1.51 -6.89
C LEU A 48 -3.82 2.57 -6.28
N ALA A 49 -2.70 2.90 -6.94
CA ALA A 49 -1.77 3.91 -6.48
C ALA A 49 -2.44 5.30 -6.35
N LEU A 50 -3.26 5.69 -7.34
CA LEU A 50 -4.03 6.94 -7.27
C LEU A 50 -4.98 6.95 -6.07
N THR A 51 -5.65 5.83 -5.79
CA THR A 51 -6.57 5.69 -4.65
C THR A 51 -5.83 5.85 -3.33
N ILE A 52 -4.68 5.18 -3.17
CA ILE A 52 -3.83 5.30 -1.97
C ILE A 52 -3.30 6.74 -1.82
N SER A 53 -2.85 7.38 -2.91
CA SER A 53 -2.39 8.78 -2.86
C SER A 53 -3.50 9.76 -2.48
N GLN A 54 -4.75 9.55 -2.93
CA GLN A 54 -5.88 10.35 -2.47
C GLN A 54 -6.14 10.18 -0.97
N PHE A 55 -6.07 8.94 -0.47
CA PHE A 55 -6.19 8.66 0.96
C PHE A 55 -5.07 9.33 1.77
N ILE A 56 -3.81 9.20 1.35
CA ILE A 56 -2.67 9.87 2.00
C ILE A 56 -2.86 11.39 2.00
N ARG A 57 -3.29 11.99 0.87
CA ARG A 57 -3.56 13.45 0.81
C ARG A 57 -4.56 13.88 1.89
N LYS A 58 -5.62 13.10 2.14
CA LYS A 58 -6.58 13.38 3.22
C LYS A 58 -5.90 13.33 4.60
N LEU A 59 -5.05 12.34 4.86
CA LEU A 59 -4.30 12.26 6.11
C LEU A 59 -3.36 13.46 6.32
N LEU A 60 -2.70 13.92 5.25
CA LEU A 60 -1.84 15.11 5.33
C LEU A 60 -2.65 16.37 5.68
N VAL A 61 -3.86 16.52 5.13
CA VAL A 61 -4.78 17.62 5.48
C VAL A 61 -5.21 17.55 6.95
N LEU A 62 -5.36 16.35 7.50
CA LEU A 62 -5.65 16.12 8.92
C LEU A 62 -4.43 16.32 9.84
N GLY A 63 -3.28 16.70 9.30
CA GLY A 63 -2.07 17.01 10.07
C GLY A 63 -1.09 15.85 10.24
N VAL A 64 -1.30 14.70 9.58
CA VAL A 64 -0.31 13.62 9.58
C VAL A 64 0.98 14.09 8.88
N SER A 65 2.12 13.94 9.54
CA SER A 65 3.40 14.31 8.95
C SER A 65 3.71 13.44 7.73
N ARG A 66 4.12 14.06 6.63
CA ARG A 66 4.50 13.34 5.41
C ARG A 66 5.66 12.35 5.63
N THR A 67 6.61 12.72 6.50
CA THR A 67 7.77 11.87 6.82
C THR A 67 7.43 10.72 7.76
N SER A 68 6.24 10.74 8.38
CA SER A 68 5.75 9.62 9.22
C SER A 68 5.12 8.48 8.41
N ILE A 69 4.95 8.67 7.09
CA ILE A 69 4.31 7.67 6.22
C ILE A 69 5.36 6.68 5.71
N HIS A 70 5.12 5.39 6.00
CA HIS A 70 5.90 4.27 5.46
C HIS A 70 4.97 3.34 4.67
N ILE A 71 5.31 3.09 3.40
CA ILE A 71 4.62 2.13 2.54
C ILE A 71 5.45 0.85 2.48
N ILE A 72 4.81 -0.29 2.73
CA ILE A 72 5.38 -1.63 2.54
C ILE A 72 4.60 -2.28 1.41
N GLY A 73 5.28 -2.64 0.32
CA GLY A 73 4.68 -3.28 -0.85
C GLY A 73 5.39 -4.59 -1.16
N VAL A 74 4.61 -5.66 -1.31
CA VAL A 74 5.12 -6.98 -1.69
C VAL A 74 4.74 -7.27 -3.14
N SER A 75 5.68 -7.77 -3.95
CA SER A 75 5.48 -8.10 -5.36
C SER A 75 4.94 -6.90 -6.14
N LEU A 76 3.79 -7.04 -6.81
CA LEU A 76 3.16 -5.95 -7.54
C LEU A 76 2.80 -4.75 -6.63
N GLY A 77 2.61 -4.98 -5.33
CA GLY A 77 2.46 -3.93 -4.33
C GLY A 77 3.70 -3.04 -4.15
N ALA A 78 4.91 -3.52 -4.43
CA ALA A 78 6.13 -2.70 -4.41
C ALA A 78 6.07 -1.61 -5.48
N HIS A 79 5.59 -1.95 -6.69
CA HIS A 79 5.37 -0.99 -7.78
C HIS A 79 4.28 0.02 -7.43
N VAL A 80 3.20 -0.42 -6.78
CA VAL A 80 2.17 0.49 -6.23
C VAL A 80 2.81 1.50 -5.28
N GLY A 81 3.64 1.04 -4.34
CA GLY A 81 4.37 1.92 -3.41
C GLY A 81 5.26 2.93 -4.12
N GLY A 82 5.99 2.49 -5.15
CA GLY A 82 6.81 3.36 -6.00
C GLY A 82 6.01 4.46 -6.70
N LEU A 83 4.87 4.11 -7.31
CA LEU A 83 3.97 5.07 -7.95
C LEU A 83 3.37 6.06 -6.95
N VAL A 84 2.94 5.59 -5.78
CA VAL A 84 2.48 6.48 -4.70
C VAL A 84 3.58 7.45 -4.28
N GLY A 85 4.82 6.97 -4.12
CA GLY A 85 5.98 7.81 -3.86
C GLY A 85 6.18 8.88 -4.94
N HIS A 86 6.10 8.50 -6.22
CA HIS A 86 6.18 9.40 -7.36
C HIS A 86 5.08 10.48 -7.32
N PHE A 87 3.83 10.11 -7.07
CA PHE A 87 2.71 11.06 -6.96
C PHE A 87 2.84 12.04 -5.80
N HIS A 88 3.64 11.71 -4.79
CA HIS A 88 3.99 12.59 -3.67
C HIS A 88 5.36 13.28 -3.84
N GLY A 89 5.93 13.25 -5.05
CA GLY A 89 7.20 13.90 -5.38
C GLY A 89 8.41 13.32 -4.63
N GLY A 90 8.36 12.03 -4.26
CA GLY A 90 9.42 11.36 -3.51
C GLY A 90 9.58 11.82 -2.06
N ARG A 91 8.60 12.53 -1.50
CA ARG A 91 8.69 13.15 -0.18
C ARG A 91 8.06 12.36 0.97
N LEU A 92 7.58 11.14 0.70
CA LEU A 92 7.09 10.24 1.76
C LEU A 92 8.28 9.71 2.57
N GLY A 93 8.03 9.36 3.84
CA GLY A 93 9.08 8.97 4.77
C GLY A 93 9.90 7.76 4.32
N ARG A 94 9.22 6.66 3.94
CA ARG A 94 9.90 5.42 3.51
C ARG A 94 9.02 4.58 2.58
N ILE A 95 9.66 3.86 1.67
CA ILE A 95 9.05 2.78 0.89
C ILE A 95 9.93 1.54 1.04
N THR A 96 9.32 0.40 1.35
CA THR A 96 9.98 -0.91 1.35
C THR A 96 9.30 -1.78 0.30
N GLY A 97 10.04 -2.14 -0.75
CA GLY A 97 9.61 -3.13 -1.75
C GLY A 97 10.19 -4.49 -1.41
N ILE A 98 9.36 -5.53 -1.43
CA ILE A 98 9.71 -6.93 -1.16
C ILE A 98 9.30 -7.79 -2.34
#